data_AF-G1UWD9-F1
#
_entry.id   AF-G1UWD9-F1
#
_cell.length_a   1.000
_cell.length_b   1.000
_cell.length_c   1.000
_cell.angle_alpha   90.00
_cell.angle_beta   90.00
_cell.angle_gamma   90.00
#
_symmetry.space_group_name_H-M   'P 1'
#
loop_
_entity.id
_entity.type
_entity.pdbx_description
1 polymer ?
#
loop_
_entity_poly.entity_id
_entity_poly.type
_entity_poly.pdbx_seq_one_letter_code
_entity_poly.pdbx_strand_id
1 'polypeptide(L)'
;MARIRLLRDLITGERYFKEAATGMAFRRTVGSLVWPCGERPGCLVVLGETRSRQNVLGARRHDVHRLEEVRSDDVSVLVSQMARMTEDWLVRYWSTPMADNRAYLLDDVNDNLRRLRRPLLQYGDPQGWKGRGEGLLPFYHALVQRRTKSEKTLFLGDACTGADEIAKLQAEDMTKKPTDFPGAAALCFALAEIDVDPWPDWGERTKLYGGPADELGGY
;
A
#
# COMPACT_ATOMS: atom_id res chain seq x y z
N MET A 1 -15.72 -11.66 3.85
CA MET A 1 -15.79 -11.27 5.28
C MET A 1 -14.46 -10.62 5.58
N ALA A 2 -14.45 -9.39 6.11
CA ALA A 2 -13.21 -8.62 6.26
C ALA A 2 -12.17 -9.39 7.10
N ARG A 3 -10.91 -9.40 6.65
CA ARG A 3 -9.78 -10.08 7.31
C ARG A 3 -9.31 -9.31 8.53
N ILE A 4 -9.54 -8.00 8.54
CA ILE A 4 -9.24 -7.13 9.67
C ILE A 4 -10.52 -6.45 10.20
N ARG A 5 -10.49 -6.09 11.48
CA ARG A 5 -11.56 -5.32 12.13
C ARG A 5 -11.01 -3.99 12.61
N LEU A 6 -11.75 -2.92 12.37
CA LEU A 6 -11.47 -1.61 12.94
C LEU A 6 -11.92 -1.58 14.41
N LEU A 7 -11.00 -1.35 15.32
CA LEU A 7 -11.21 -1.26 16.75
C LEU A 7 -10.77 0.11 17.27
N ARG A 8 -11.24 0.47 18.47
CA ARG A 8 -10.84 1.69 19.16
C ARG A 8 -10.17 1.32 20.47
N ASP A 9 -9.01 1.91 20.75
CA ASP A 9 -8.38 1.79 22.04
C ASP A 9 -9.17 2.57 23.09
N LEU A 10 -9.49 1.92 24.22
CA LEU A 10 -10.33 2.52 25.26
C LEU A 10 -9.60 3.61 26.05
N ILE A 11 -8.27 3.58 26.10
CA ILE A 11 -7.44 4.52 26.87
C ILE A 11 -7.05 5.70 25.99
N THR A 12 -6.50 5.43 24.81
CA THR A 12 -6.00 6.49 23.91
C THR A 12 -7.08 7.04 22.98
N GLY A 13 -8.20 6.34 22.84
CA GLY A 13 -9.27 6.68 21.90
C GLY A 13 -8.90 6.44 20.43
N GLU A 14 -7.70 5.94 20.14
CA GLU A 14 -7.19 5.78 18.79
C GLU A 14 -7.81 4.58 18.07
N ARG A 15 -8.12 4.76 16.79
CA ARG A 15 -8.56 3.67 15.93
C ARG A 15 -7.36 2.87 15.41
N TYR A 16 -7.48 1.55 15.43
CA TYR A 16 -6.50 0.60 14.92
C TYR A 16 -7.20 -0.59 14.25
N PHE A 17 -6.48 -1.30 13.38
CA PHE A 17 -6.97 -2.48 12.69
C PHE A 17 -6.41 -3.73 13.35
N LYS A 18 -7.25 -4.73 13.61
CA LYS A 18 -6.81 -6.03 14.15
C LYS A 18 -7.09 -7.14 13.16
N GLU A 19 -6.05 -7.86 12.77
CA GLU A 19 -6.17 -9.03 11.90
C GLU A 19 -6.70 -10.23 12.68
N ALA A 20 -7.69 -10.91 12.10
CA ALA A 20 -8.34 -12.04 12.76
C ALA A 20 -7.44 -13.29 12.80
N ALA A 21 -6.63 -13.52 11.77
CA ALA A 21 -5.82 -14.73 11.63
C ALA A 21 -4.59 -14.74 12.56
N THR A 22 -3.83 -13.64 12.58
CA THR A 22 -2.57 -13.52 13.34
C THR A 22 -2.75 -12.83 14.68
N GLY A 23 -3.85 -12.09 14.87
CA GLY A 23 -4.05 -11.21 16.03
C GLY A 23 -3.24 -9.90 15.97
N MET A 24 -2.47 -9.66 14.91
CA MET A 24 -1.66 -8.46 14.76
C MET A 24 -2.50 -7.19 14.70
N ALA A 25 -1.97 -6.12 15.30
CA ALA A 25 -2.61 -4.82 15.34
C ALA A 25 -1.83 -3.81 14.48
N PHE A 26 -2.52 -3.18 13.54
CA PHE A 26 -1.99 -2.19 12.61
C PHE A 26 -2.61 -0.81 12.89
N ARG A 27 -1.80 0.24 12.81
CA ARG A 27 -2.30 1.63 12.91
C ARG A 27 -2.90 2.11 11.59
N ARG A 28 -2.37 1.64 10.46
CA ARG A 28 -2.89 1.88 9.11
C ARG A 28 -2.59 0.72 8.16
N THR A 29 -3.41 0.61 7.14
CA THR A 29 -3.18 -0.21 5.96
C THR A 29 -3.07 0.70 4.74
N VAL A 30 -2.13 0.39 3.85
CA VAL A 30 -1.91 1.11 2.60
C VAL A 30 -1.84 0.11 1.45
N GLY A 31 -2.42 0.48 0.32
CA GLY A 31 -2.39 -0.33 -0.88
C GLY A 31 -1.56 0.33 -1.97
N SER A 32 -1.05 -0.47 -2.89
CA SER A 32 -0.48 0.02 -4.13
C SER A 32 -0.86 -0.90 -5.28
N LEU A 33 -1.14 -0.30 -6.43
CA LEU A 33 -1.42 -0.98 -7.68
C LEU A 33 -0.45 -0.45 -8.74
N VAL A 34 0.32 -1.36 -9.33
CA VAL A 34 1.13 -1.08 -10.52
C VAL A 34 0.71 -2.00 -11.65
N TRP A 35 0.42 -1.40 -12.79
CA TRP A 35 -0.12 -2.10 -13.94
C TRP A 35 0.93 -3.00 -14.63
N PRO A 36 0.48 -4.02 -15.40
CA PRO A 36 1.39 -4.86 -16.18
C PRO A 36 2.25 -4.04 -17.16
N CYS A 37 3.49 -4.44 -17.37
CA CYS A 37 4.41 -3.76 -18.29
C CYS A 37 5.21 -4.78 -19.11
N GLY A 38 4.97 -4.83 -20.43
CA GLY A 38 5.54 -5.85 -21.30
C GLY A 38 5.12 -7.25 -20.85
N GLU A 39 6.08 -8.15 -20.68
CA GLU A 39 5.86 -9.52 -20.17
C GLU A 39 5.76 -9.60 -18.64
N ARG A 40 5.92 -8.47 -17.93
CA ARG A 40 5.86 -8.43 -16.47
C ARG A 40 4.40 -8.20 -16.04
N PRO A 41 3.80 -9.11 -15.27
CA PRO A 41 2.44 -8.92 -14.78
C PRO A 41 2.39 -7.75 -13.82
N GLY A 42 1.22 -7.13 -13.71
CA GLY A 42 0.96 -6.09 -12.73
C GLY A 42 0.94 -6.68 -11.32
N CYS A 43 1.01 -5.79 -10.34
CA CYS A 43 1.12 -6.16 -8.95
C CYS A 43 0.24 -5.28 -8.06
N LEU A 44 -0.47 -5.93 -7.16
CA LEU A 44 -1.15 -5.33 -6.02
C LEU A 44 -0.41 -5.73 -4.75
N VAL A 45 -0.12 -4.76 -3.90
CA VAL A 45 0.48 -5.01 -2.58
C VAL A 45 -0.31 -4.23 -1.53
N VAL A 46 -0.62 -4.89 -0.42
CA VAL A 46 -1.14 -4.25 0.79
C VAL A 46 -0.12 -4.39 1.90
N LEU A 47 0.25 -3.26 2.50
CA LEU A 47 1.12 -3.20 3.66
C LEU A 47 0.35 -2.73 4.90
N GLY A 48 0.68 -3.30 6.05
CA GLY A 48 0.19 -2.88 7.36
C GLY A 48 1.32 -2.34 8.21
N GLU A 49 1.18 -1.12 8.73
CA GLU A 49 2.10 -0.55 9.73
C GLU A 49 1.62 -0.94 11.13
N THR A 50 2.45 -1.61 11.92
CA THR A 50 2.07 -2.12 13.25
C THR A 50 1.80 -0.98 14.22
N ARG A 51 0.94 -1.26 15.20
CA ARG A 51 0.64 -0.31 16.27
C ARG A 51 1.81 -0.16 17.25
N SER A 52 2.47 -1.27 17.59
CA SER A 52 3.61 -1.28 18.49
C SER A 52 4.88 -0.79 17.80
N ARG A 53 5.73 -0.10 18.56
CA ARG A 53 7.08 0.27 18.11
C ARG A 53 8.05 -0.85 18.44
N GLN A 54 9.05 -1.01 17.58
CA GLN A 54 10.28 -1.68 17.99
C GLN A 54 11.14 -0.68 18.76
N ASN A 55 11.63 -1.08 19.93
CA ASN A 55 12.66 -0.34 20.66
C ASN A 55 14.04 -0.70 20.10
N VAL A 56 14.31 -0.36 18.84
CA VAL A 56 15.67 -0.48 18.28
C VAL A 56 16.43 0.81 18.57
N LEU A 57 17.68 0.68 19.03
CA LEU A 57 18.61 1.79 19.29
C LEU A 57 18.70 2.71 18.06
N GLY A 58 18.21 3.94 18.19
CA GLY A 58 18.40 5.03 17.21
C GLY A 58 17.18 5.41 16.36
N ALA A 59 16.17 4.54 16.21
CA ALA A 59 14.95 4.89 15.49
C ALA A 59 13.73 4.14 16.05
N ARG A 60 12.83 4.87 16.72
CA ARG A 60 11.51 4.36 17.15
C ARG A 60 10.57 4.27 15.95
N ARG A 61 10.73 3.26 15.10
CA ARG A 61 9.84 3.01 13.95
C ARG A 61 8.90 1.84 14.21
N HIS A 62 7.76 1.90 13.55
CA HIS A 62 6.78 0.83 13.51
C HIS A 62 7.18 -0.18 12.45
N ASP A 63 6.85 -1.44 12.69
CA ASP A 63 7.07 -2.51 11.72
C ASP A 63 6.07 -2.39 10.58
N VAL A 64 6.50 -2.79 9.39
CA VAL A 64 5.67 -2.83 8.20
C VAL A 64 5.63 -4.26 7.72
N HIS A 65 4.42 -4.81 7.63
CA HIS A 65 4.19 -6.18 7.18
C HIS A 65 3.46 -6.18 5.86
N ARG A 66 3.90 -7.04 4.94
CA ARG A 66 3.09 -7.38 3.77
C ARG A 66 1.90 -8.22 4.22
N LEU A 67 0.69 -7.71 4.01
CA LEU A 67 -0.56 -8.39 4.36
C LEU A 67 -1.05 -9.28 3.21
N GLU A 68 -0.99 -8.76 2.00
CA GLU A 68 -1.37 -9.50 0.81
C GLU A 68 -0.66 -8.96 -0.43
N GLU A 69 -0.40 -9.85 -1.39
CA GLU A 69 0.19 -9.54 -2.69
C GLU A 69 -0.51 -10.38 -3.76
N VAL A 70 -0.90 -9.75 -4.87
CA VAL A 70 -1.53 -10.40 -6.00
C VAL A 70 -0.86 -9.94 -7.28
N ARG A 71 -0.59 -10.90 -8.18
CA ARG A 71 -0.03 -10.63 -9.51
C ARG A 71 -0.95 -11.17 -10.60
N SER A 72 -1.10 -10.38 -11.64
CA SER A 72 -1.81 -10.79 -12.85
C SER A 72 -1.39 -9.91 -14.03
N ASP A 73 -1.32 -10.52 -15.20
CA ASP A 73 -1.23 -9.86 -16.50
C ASP A 73 -2.59 -9.32 -16.97
N ASP A 74 -3.69 -9.88 -16.44
CA ASP A 74 -5.05 -9.42 -16.70
C ASP A 74 -5.41 -8.21 -15.81
N VAL A 75 -5.65 -7.09 -16.48
CA VAL A 75 -6.05 -5.82 -15.87
C VAL A 75 -7.38 -5.95 -15.14
N SER A 76 -8.37 -6.67 -15.70
CA SER A 76 -9.67 -6.86 -15.07
C SER A 76 -9.58 -7.68 -13.78
N VAL A 77 -8.66 -8.65 -13.74
CA VAL A 77 -8.36 -9.40 -12.52
C VAL A 77 -7.74 -8.47 -11.47
N LEU A 78 -6.76 -7.64 -11.84
CA LEU A 78 -6.17 -6.68 -10.91
C LEU A 78 -7.21 -5.73 -10.31
N VAL A 79 -8.06 -5.10 -11.14
CA VAL A 79 -9.06 -4.16 -10.61
C VAL A 79 -10.07 -4.87 -9.69
N SER A 80 -10.52 -6.08 -10.06
CA SER A 80 -11.43 -6.87 -9.22
C SER A 80 -10.78 -7.25 -7.87
N GLN A 81 -9.51 -7.62 -7.89
CA GLN A 81 -8.75 -7.96 -6.67
C GLN A 81 -8.49 -6.73 -5.81
N MET A 82 -8.23 -5.56 -6.41
CA MET A 82 -8.09 -4.30 -5.69
C MET A 82 -9.38 -3.96 -4.91
N ALA A 83 -10.55 -4.10 -5.52
CA ALA A 83 -11.84 -3.92 -4.84
C ALA A 83 -12.02 -4.90 -3.68
N ARG A 84 -11.71 -6.19 -3.91
CA ARG A 84 -11.76 -7.22 -2.87
C ARG A 84 -10.83 -6.90 -1.70
N MET A 85 -9.58 -6.54 -1.99
CA MET A 85 -8.56 -6.22 -0.99
C MET A 85 -8.90 -4.95 -0.22
N THR A 86 -9.57 -3.99 -0.86
CA THR A 86 -10.08 -2.78 -0.19
C THR A 86 -11.08 -3.13 0.90
N GLU A 87 -12.03 -4.03 0.63
CA GLU A 87 -13.00 -4.51 1.63
C GLU A 87 -12.34 -5.42 2.67
N ASP A 88 -11.47 -6.34 2.24
CA ASP A 88 -10.84 -7.33 3.13
C ASP A 88 -9.88 -6.69 4.15
N TRP A 89 -9.11 -5.68 3.70
CA TRP A 89 -8.05 -5.03 4.48
C TRP A 89 -8.33 -3.56 4.80
N LEU A 90 -9.57 -3.10 4.58
CA LEU A 90 -10.02 -1.73 4.83
C LEU A 90 -9.02 -0.67 4.32
N VAL A 91 -8.47 -0.91 3.12
CA VAL A 91 -7.46 -0.05 2.53
C VAL A 91 -8.08 1.30 2.21
N ARG A 92 -7.57 2.36 2.84
CA ARG A 92 -8.15 3.71 2.67
C ARG A 92 -7.66 4.43 1.43
N TYR A 93 -6.47 4.10 0.96
CA TYR A 93 -5.84 4.77 -0.16
C TYR A 93 -4.92 3.80 -0.89
N TRP A 94 -5.00 3.87 -2.22
CA TRP A 94 -4.16 3.11 -3.12
C TRP A 94 -3.24 4.02 -3.92
N SER A 95 -1.94 3.80 -3.81
CA SER A 95 -0.97 4.47 -4.68
C SER A 95 -0.91 3.77 -6.02
N THR A 96 -1.22 4.48 -7.09
CA THR A 96 -1.20 3.93 -8.44
C THR A 96 -0.74 5.00 -9.43
N PRO A 97 0.14 4.69 -10.40
CA PRO A 97 0.62 5.67 -11.35
C PRO A 97 -0.53 6.16 -12.24
N MET A 98 -1.04 7.37 -11.98
CA MET A 98 -2.20 7.95 -12.67
C MET A 98 -1.86 8.38 -14.10
N ALA A 99 -0.58 8.55 -14.41
CA ALA A 99 -0.11 8.79 -15.76
C ALA A 99 -0.30 7.58 -16.70
N ASP A 100 -0.61 6.39 -16.16
CA ASP A 100 -0.97 5.23 -16.97
C ASP A 100 -2.42 5.36 -17.44
N ASN A 101 -2.64 5.23 -18.75
CA ASN A 101 -3.97 5.33 -19.33
C ASN A 101 -4.96 4.34 -18.70
N ARG A 102 -4.52 3.18 -18.20
CA ARG A 102 -5.41 2.17 -17.59
C ARG A 102 -6.03 2.63 -16.27
N ALA A 103 -5.58 3.74 -15.69
CA ALA A 103 -6.18 4.30 -14.49
C ALA A 103 -7.68 4.60 -14.64
N TYR A 104 -8.18 4.93 -15.84
CA TYR A 104 -9.62 5.17 -16.06
C TYR A 104 -10.49 3.96 -15.71
N LEU A 105 -9.96 2.74 -15.78
CA LEU A 105 -10.72 1.52 -15.44
C LEU A 105 -11.10 1.48 -13.95
N LEU A 106 -10.35 2.20 -13.10
CA LEU A 106 -10.68 2.35 -11.69
C LEU A 106 -11.90 3.26 -11.51
N ASP A 107 -12.08 4.26 -12.39
CA ASP A 107 -13.27 5.13 -12.38
C ASP A 107 -14.52 4.31 -12.76
N ASP A 108 -14.43 3.45 -13.77
CA ASP A 108 -15.52 2.54 -14.18
C ASP A 108 -15.92 1.59 -13.04
N VAL A 109 -14.94 1.08 -12.29
CA VAL A 109 -15.23 0.23 -11.13
C VAL A 109 -15.83 1.05 -9.98
N ASN A 110 -15.37 2.27 -9.76
CA ASN A 110 -16.00 3.17 -8.81
C ASN A 110 -17.45 3.50 -9.16
N ASP A 111 -17.78 3.68 -10.44
CA ASP A 111 -19.16 3.85 -10.91
C ASP A 111 -20.04 2.64 -10.53
N ASN A 112 -19.51 1.43 -10.71
CA ASN A 112 -20.19 0.20 -10.31
C ASN A 112 -20.32 0.07 -8.78
N LEU A 113 -19.27 0.38 -8.02
CA LEU A 113 -19.31 0.38 -6.55
C LEU A 113 -20.32 1.40 -6.01
N ARG A 114 -20.42 2.59 -6.62
CA ARG A 114 -21.46 3.59 -6.30
C ARG A 114 -22.87 3.02 -6.51
N ARG A 115 -23.12 2.35 -7.63
CA ARG A 115 -24.42 1.70 -7.90
C ARG A 115 -24.75 0.62 -6.86
N LEU A 116 -23.74 -0.13 -6.44
CA LEU A 116 -23.86 -1.18 -5.43
C LEU A 116 -23.81 -0.66 -3.98
N ARG A 117 -23.68 0.66 -3.77
CA ARG A 117 -23.49 1.30 -2.46
C ARG A 117 -22.35 0.69 -1.64
N ARG A 118 -21.27 0.29 -2.31
CA ARG A 118 -20.06 -0.24 -1.71
C ARG A 118 -19.01 0.88 -1.52
N PRO A 119 -18.05 0.70 -0.59
CA PRO A 119 -16.94 1.64 -0.43
C PRO A 119 -16.21 1.86 -1.76
N LEU A 120 -15.92 3.12 -2.06
CA LEU A 120 -15.21 3.49 -3.28
C LEU A 120 -13.71 3.27 -3.13
N LEU A 121 -13.06 2.93 -4.23
CA LEU A 121 -11.62 2.93 -4.35
C LEU A 121 -11.15 4.38 -4.32
N GLN A 122 -10.40 4.73 -3.29
CA GLN A 122 -9.65 5.99 -3.26
C GLN A 122 -8.22 5.70 -3.71
N TYR A 123 -7.76 6.43 -4.71
CA TYR A 123 -6.44 6.26 -5.31
C TYR A 123 -5.87 7.57 -5.81
N GLY A 124 -4.56 7.58 -6.04
CA GLY A 124 -3.85 8.68 -6.68
C GLY A 124 -2.39 8.36 -6.88
N ASP A 125 -1.65 9.32 -7.46
CA ASP A 125 -0.24 9.12 -7.77
C ASP A 125 0.58 8.80 -6.51
N PRO A 126 1.54 7.86 -6.60
CA PRO A 126 2.48 7.61 -5.53
C PRO A 126 3.21 8.92 -5.18
N GLN A 127 3.05 9.40 -3.95
CA GLN A 127 3.72 10.62 -3.49
C GLN A 127 3.50 11.88 -4.36
N GLY A 128 2.37 11.97 -5.07
CA GLY A 128 2.01 13.15 -5.87
C GLY A 128 2.98 13.44 -7.02
N TRP A 129 3.58 12.40 -7.60
CA TRP A 129 4.43 12.50 -8.77
C TRP A 129 3.80 13.35 -9.89
N LYS A 130 4.64 14.15 -10.56
CA LYS A 130 4.28 14.84 -11.81
C LYS A 130 5.20 14.34 -12.91
N GLY A 131 4.66 13.60 -13.89
CA GLY A 131 5.42 13.11 -15.05
C GLY A 131 5.56 11.59 -15.12
N ARG A 132 6.56 11.09 -15.88
CA ARG A 132 6.71 9.66 -16.20
C ARG A 132 7.51 8.83 -15.18
N GLY A 133 7.97 9.45 -14.09
CA GLY A 133 8.65 8.76 -12.98
C GLY A 133 10.09 8.31 -13.23
N GLU A 134 10.76 8.82 -14.28
CA GLU A 134 12.16 8.51 -14.59
C GLU A 134 13.10 8.98 -13.47
N GLY A 135 14.09 8.16 -13.11
CA GLY A 135 15.07 8.48 -12.07
C GLY A 135 14.55 8.41 -10.62
N LEU A 136 13.31 7.99 -10.39
CA LEU A 136 12.74 7.85 -9.05
C LEU A 136 13.06 6.51 -8.40
N LEU A 137 13.41 5.48 -9.18
CA LEU A 137 13.70 4.14 -8.67
C LEU A 137 14.75 4.12 -7.53
N PRO A 138 15.87 4.89 -7.60
CA PRO A 138 16.85 4.94 -6.50
C PRO A 138 16.27 5.43 -5.18
N PHE A 139 15.37 6.42 -5.22
CA PHE A 139 14.71 6.95 -4.02
C PHE A 139 13.88 5.87 -3.33
N TYR A 140 13.05 5.16 -4.09
CA TYR A 140 12.21 4.09 -3.58
C TYR A 140 13.03 2.89 -3.10
N HIS A 141 14.04 2.52 -3.87
CA HIS A 141 14.96 1.45 -3.50
C HIS A 141 15.68 1.76 -2.17
N ALA A 142 16.09 3.02 -1.94
CA ALA A 142 16.71 3.44 -0.69
C ALA A 142 15.76 3.30 0.51
N LEU A 143 14.46 3.57 0.37
CA LEU A 143 13.47 3.36 1.43
C LEU A 143 13.37 1.88 1.83
N VAL A 144 13.28 1.00 0.83
CA VAL A 144 13.23 -0.45 1.05
C VAL A 144 14.53 -0.94 1.68
N GLN A 145 15.69 -0.50 1.18
CA GLN A 145 16.99 -0.87 1.75
C GLN A 145 17.16 -0.40 3.19
N ARG A 146 16.72 0.81 3.52
CA ARG A 146 16.75 1.33 4.90
C ARG A 146 15.96 0.42 5.84
N ARG A 147 14.74 0.04 5.46
CA ARG A 147 13.89 -0.79 6.32
C ARG A 147 14.28 -2.26 6.38
N THR A 148 14.96 -2.79 5.36
CA THR A 148 15.41 -4.19 5.32
C THR A 148 16.79 -4.40 5.93
N LYS A 149 17.79 -3.57 5.59
CA LYS A 149 19.18 -3.74 6.01
C LYS A 149 19.51 -3.01 7.31
N SER A 150 19.09 -1.74 7.41
CA SER A 150 19.47 -0.89 8.55
C SER A 150 18.54 -1.09 9.74
N GLU A 151 17.23 -0.94 9.53
CA GLU A 151 16.24 -0.93 10.61
C GLU A 151 15.64 -2.30 10.90
N LYS A 152 15.58 -3.18 9.89
CA LYS A 152 14.95 -4.51 9.95
C LYS A 152 13.48 -4.46 10.41
N THR A 153 12.75 -3.46 9.92
CA THR A 153 11.34 -3.20 10.24
C THR A 153 10.39 -3.55 9.09
N LEU A 154 10.88 -4.09 7.96
CA LEU A 154 10.06 -4.52 6.83
C LEU A 154 10.00 -6.05 6.75
N PHE A 155 8.81 -6.61 6.94
CA PHE A 155 8.55 -8.05 6.97
C PHE A 155 7.66 -8.45 5.80
N LEU A 156 8.27 -9.06 4.78
CA LEU A 156 7.58 -9.42 3.54
C LEU A 156 7.12 -10.88 3.50
N GLY A 157 7.74 -11.74 4.31
CA GLY A 157 7.54 -13.20 4.26
C GLY A 157 8.21 -13.83 3.04
N ASP A 158 8.20 -15.17 2.99
CA ASP A 158 9.07 -15.94 2.08
C ASP A 158 8.63 -15.94 0.60
N ALA A 159 7.41 -15.48 0.32
CA ALA A 159 6.81 -15.54 -1.02
C ALA A 159 6.52 -14.14 -1.62
N CYS A 160 7.38 -13.14 -1.34
CA CYS A 160 7.19 -11.79 -1.86
C CYS A 160 7.94 -11.56 -3.17
N THR A 161 7.20 -11.57 -4.28
CA THR A 161 7.80 -11.41 -5.61
C THR A 161 8.30 -10.00 -5.84
N GLY A 162 7.66 -8.99 -5.22
CA GLY A 162 8.18 -7.62 -5.21
C GLY A 162 9.55 -7.50 -4.56
N ALA A 163 9.82 -8.28 -3.50
CA ALA A 163 11.14 -8.35 -2.88
C ALA A 163 12.18 -8.98 -3.83
N ASP A 164 11.79 -10.06 -4.51
CA ASP A 164 12.64 -10.74 -5.49
C ASP A 164 13.00 -9.83 -6.67
N GLU A 165 12.04 -9.06 -7.18
CA GLU A 165 12.31 -8.08 -8.24
C GLU A 165 13.27 -7.00 -7.77
N ILE A 166 13.10 -6.47 -6.56
CA ILE A 166 14.02 -5.48 -5.98
C ILE A 166 15.43 -6.06 -5.81
N ALA A 167 15.55 -7.30 -5.33
CA ALA A 167 16.85 -7.96 -5.13
C ALA A 167 17.60 -8.19 -6.45
N LYS A 168 16.89 -8.27 -7.58
CA LYS A 168 17.47 -8.49 -8.92
C LYS A 168 17.84 -7.19 -9.64
N LEU A 169 17.44 -6.02 -9.13
CA LEU A 169 17.74 -4.73 -9.76
C LEU A 169 19.26 -4.51 -9.87
N GLN A 170 19.71 -4.17 -11.07
CA GLN A 170 21.11 -3.83 -11.34
C GLN A 170 21.31 -2.31 -11.38
N ALA A 171 22.57 -1.86 -11.45
CA ALA A 171 22.90 -0.44 -11.50
C ALA A 171 22.31 0.25 -12.75
N GLU A 172 22.24 -0.46 -13.87
CA GLU A 172 21.69 0.04 -15.14
C GLU A 172 20.18 0.28 -15.04
N ASP A 173 19.48 -0.50 -14.22
CA ASP A 173 18.04 -0.38 -14.00
C ASP A 173 17.65 0.89 -13.23
N MET A 174 18.59 1.50 -12.50
CA MET A 174 18.34 2.70 -11.68
C MET A 174 17.91 3.93 -12.48
N THR A 175 18.19 3.93 -13.79
CA THR A 175 17.77 5.00 -14.72
C THR A 175 16.36 4.79 -15.28
N LYS A 176 15.81 3.58 -15.16
CA LYS A 176 14.50 3.20 -15.70
C LYS A 176 13.36 3.71 -14.82
N LYS A 177 12.13 3.56 -15.32
CA LYS A 177 10.94 3.93 -14.57
C LYS A 177 10.64 2.83 -13.55
N PRO A 178 10.19 3.17 -12.34
CA PRO A 178 9.74 2.17 -11.39
C PRO A 178 8.64 1.28 -11.98
N THR A 179 7.72 1.85 -12.78
CA THR A 179 6.63 1.12 -13.43
C THR A 179 7.09 0.04 -14.41
N ASP A 180 8.35 0.07 -14.86
CA ASP A 180 8.92 -1.00 -15.68
C ASP A 180 9.10 -2.29 -14.87
N PHE A 181 9.11 -2.22 -13.53
CA PHE A 181 9.22 -3.32 -12.58
C PHE A 181 7.97 -3.35 -11.66
N PRO A 182 6.83 -3.87 -12.13
CA PRO A 182 5.56 -3.70 -11.42
C PRO A 182 5.55 -4.26 -9.98
N GLY A 183 6.19 -5.40 -9.74
CA GLY A 183 6.28 -6.00 -8.40
C GLY A 183 7.10 -5.15 -7.44
N ALA A 184 8.29 -4.73 -7.87
CA ALA A 184 9.15 -3.84 -7.11
C ALA A 184 8.47 -2.49 -6.84
N ALA A 185 7.85 -1.89 -7.87
CA ALA A 185 7.20 -0.60 -7.76
C ALA A 185 5.97 -0.63 -6.84
N ALA A 186 5.15 -1.68 -6.90
CA ALA A 186 3.99 -1.79 -6.02
C ALA A 186 4.41 -1.76 -4.55
N LEU A 187 5.41 -2.57 -4.18
CA LEU A 187 5.97 -2.58 -2.84
C LEU A 187 6.58 -1.22 -2.44
N CYS A 188 7.36 -0.63 -3.36
CA CYS A 188 7.99 0.67 -3.16
C CYS A 188 6.99 1.80 -2.91
N PHE A 189 5.93 1.88 -3.72
CA PHE A 189 4.91 2.92 -3.61
C PHE A 189 4.12 2.79 -2.31
N ALA A 190 3.70 1.57 -1.96
CA ALA A 190 3.02 1.31 -0.69
C ALA A 190 3.92 1.69 0.49
N LEU A 191 5.21 1.37 0.43
CA LEU A 191 6.14 1.72 1.51
C LEU A 191 6.38 3.23 1.60
N ALA A 192 6.43 3.93 0.47
CA ALA A 192 6.62 5.38 0.47
C ALA A 192 5.44 6.13 1.11
N GLU A 193 4.20 5.66 0.94
CA GLU A 193 3.05 6.22 1.67
C GLU A 193 3.21 6.14 3.18
N ILE A 194 3.93 5.12 3.67
CA ILE A 194 4.23 4.99 5.08
C ILE A 194 5.38 5.92 5.51
N ASP A 195 6.44 5.96 4.71
CA ASP A 195 7.72 6.54 5.10
C ASP A 195 7.87 8.04 4.85
N VAL A 196 7.22 8.56 3.81
CA VAL A 196 7.32 9.98 3.44
C VAL A 196 6.33 10.82 4.23
N ASP A 197 5.17 10.24 4.58
CA ASP A 197 4.16 10.88 5.41
C ASP A 197 3.91 10.06 6.69
N PRO A 198 4.83 10.15 7.68
CA PRO A 198 4.69 9.42 8.92
C PRO A 198 3.54 9.99 9.73
N TRP A 199 2.59 9.13 10.11
CA TRP A 199 1.50 9.56 10.99
C TRP A 199 2.06 9.99 12.36
N PRO A 200 1.56 11.10 12.92
CA PRO A 200 1.98 11.56 14.24
C PRO A 200 1.69 10.49 15.29
N ASP A 201 2.53 10.46 16.32
CA ASP A 201 2.45 9.47 17.41
C ASP A 201 1.19 9.65 18.26
N TRP A 202 0.70 10.89 18.33
CA TRP A 202 -0.42 11.35 19.14
C TRP A 202 -1.12 12.51 18.41
N GLY A 203 -2.45 12.58 18.47
CA GLY A 203 -3.23 13.73 18.02
C GLY A 203 -4.09 13.51 16.76
N GLU A 204 -4.78 14.58 16.34
CA GLU A 204 -5.69 14.58 15.19
C GLU A 204 -4.95 14.28 13.88
N ARG A 205 -5.48 13.30 13.14
CA ARG A 205 -4.92 12.84 11.87
C ARG A 205 -5.45 13.76 10.77
N THR A 206 -4.59 14.62 10.22
CA THR A 206 -4.99 15.66 9.25
C THR A 206 -5.34 15.10 7.86
N LYS A 207 -4.84 13.91 7.50
CA LYS A 207 -5.22 13.22 6.25
C LYS A 207 -6.31 12.20 6.51
N LEU A 208 -7.55 12.65 6.48
CA LEU A 208 -8.71 11.80 6.29
C LEU A 208 -8.93 11.66 4.78
N TYR A 209 -8.43 10.58 4.20
CA TYR A 209 -8.88 10.07 2.91
C TYR A 209 -10.29 9.51 3.13
N GLY A 210 -11.30 10.40 3.15
CA GLY A 210 -12.70 10.06 3.39
C GLY A 210 -13.46 11.08 4.23
N GLY A 211 -14.75 11.21 3.96
CA GLY A 211 -15.66 12.03 4.75
C GLY A 211 -16.15 11.29 6.00
N PRO A 212 -16.90 11.94 6.91
CA PRO A 212 -17.45 11.29 8.11
C PRO A 212 -18.36 10.07 7.81
N ALA A 213 -18.83 9.90 6.56
CA ALA A 213 -19.57 8.73 6.11
C ALA A 213 -18.67 7.48 5.93
N ASP A 214 -17.40 7.63 5.55
CA ASP A 214 -16.44 6.52 5.43
C ASP A 214 -15.92 6.07 6.80
N GLU A 215 -16.20 6.84 7.86
CA GLU A 215 -15.89 6.49 9.25
C GLU A 215 -16.91 5.58 9.90
N LEU A 216 -18.13 5.55 9.36
CA LEU A 216 -19.24 4.72 9.82
C LEU A 216 -19.29 3.46 8.96
N GLY A 217 -18.37 2.53 9.18
CA GLY A 217 -18.55 1.16 8.71
C GLY A 217 -19.81 0.53 9.33
N GLY A 218 -20.96 0.80 8.73
CA GLY A 218 -22.29 0.23 8.97
C GLY A 218 -23.04 0.41 7.65
N TYR A 219 -23.53 -0.65 7.00
CA TYR A 219 -24.40 -1.70 7.52
C TYR A 219 -24.03 -3.09 7.01
#